data_AF-A0A968FUP7-F1
#
_entry.id   AF-A0A968FUP7-F1
#
_cell.length_a   1.000
_cell.length_b   1.000
_cell.length_c   1.000
_cell.angle_alpha   90.00
_cell.angle_beta   90.00
_cell.angle_gamma   90.00
#
_symmetry.space_group_name_H-M   'P 1'
#
loop_
_entity.id
_entity.type
_entity.pdbx_description
1 polymer ?
#
loop_
_entity_poly.entity_id
_entity_poly.type
_entity_poly.pdbx_seq_one_letter_code
_entity_poly.pdbx_strand_id
1 'polypeptide(L)'
;LNLESTLRKDALVFGESQSRILISFPEKNRAALADLAQRRDIEFALLGTVGGGDFVINVNGREFIRENISVLQILWKNALGEYARQIA
;
A
#
# COMPACT_ATOMS: atom_id res chain seq x y z
N LEU A 1 6.60 1.42 -2.09
CA LEU A 1 6.19 0.00 -2.26
C LEU A 1 6.80 -0.54 -3.54
N ASN A 2 7.32 -1.76 -3.54
CA ASN A 2 7.84 -2.45 -4.72
C ASN A 2 7.03 -3.73 -4.91
N LEU A 3 6.18 -3.74 -5.94
CA LEU A 3 5.25 -4.83 -6.22
C LEU A 3 5.69 -5.55 -7.49
N GLU A 4 5.74 -6.87 -7.44
CA GLU A 4 6.02 -7.73 -8.59
C GLU A 4 4.76 -8.51 -8.95
N SER A 5 4.22 -8.32 -10.15
CA SER A 5 2.95 -8.95 -10.56
C SER A 5 2.75 -8.94 -12.08
N THR A 6 2.02 -9.95 -12.57
CA THR A 6 1.49 -10.00 -13.94
C THR A 6 0.08 -9.42 -14.07
N LEU A 7 -0.53 -9.04 -12.95
CA LEU A 7 -1.87 -8.44 -12.94
C LEU A 7 -1.87 -7.05 -13.60
N ARG A 8 -3.03 -6.66 -14.13
CA ARG A 8 -3.27 -5.29 -14.54
C ARG A 8 -3.12 -4.35 -13.33
N LYS A 9 -2.45 -3.21 -13.51
CA LYS A 9 -1.97 -2.37 -12.40
C LYS A 9 -3.10 -1.86 -11.50
N ASP A 10 -4.24 -1.50 -12.06
CA ASP A 10 -5.43 -1.07 -11.33
C ASP A 10 -5.99 -2.19 -10.43
N ALA A 11 -6.14 -3.41 -10.96
CA ALA A 11 -6.57 -4.56 -10.18
C ALA A 11 -5.56 -4.92 -9.07
N LEU A 12 -4.26 -4.70 -9.32
CA LEU A 12 -3.22 -4.91 -8.33
C LEU A 12 -3.32 -3.93 -7.14
N VAL A 13 -3.53 -2.64 -7.40
CA VAL A 13 -3.49 -1.61 -6.33
C VAL A 13 -4.85 -1.20 -5.76
N PHE A 14 -5.94 -1.43 -6.50
CA PHE A 14 -7.31 -1.09 -6.10
C PHE A 14 -8.23 -2.32 -5.97
N GLY A 15 -7.73 -3.51 -6.29
CA GLY A 15 -8.50 -4.75 -6.12
C GLY A 15 -8.74 -5.09 -4.65
N GLU A 16 -10.00 -5.33 -4.30
CA GLU A 16 -10.42 -5.75 -2.98
C GLU A 16 -10.50 -7.28 -2.90
N SER A 17 -9.58 -7.89 -2.16
CA SER A 17 -9.65 -9.30 -1.76
C SER A 17 -9.62 -9.42 -0.24
N GLN A 18 -10.31 -10.44 0.28
CA GLN A 18 -10.44 -10.72 1.71
C GLN A 18 -9.14 -11.24 2.32
N SER A 19 -9.07 -11.21 3.66
CA SER A 19 -8.03 -11.87 4.45
C SER A 19 -6.58 -11.39 4.19
N ARG A 20 -6.39 -10.10 3.92
CA ARG A 20 -5.06 -9.47 3.81
C ARG A 20 -4.82 -8.51 4.97
N ILE A 21 -3.63 -8.56 5.54
CA ILE A 21 -3.21 -7.68 6.64
C ILE A 21 -1.90 -7.01 6.25
N LEU A 22 -1.83 -5.69 6.45
CA LEU A 22 -0.61 -4.91 6.27
C LEU A 22 -0.06 -4.52 7.64
N ILE A 23 1.22 -4.78 7.86
CA ILE A 23 1.92 -4.40 9.08
C ILE A 23 3.20 -3.62 8.76
N SER A 24 3.55 -2.66 9.63
CA SER A 24 4.88 -2.09 9.72
C SER A 24 5.60 -2.67 10.94
N PHE A 25 6.90 -2.91 10.82
CA PHE A 25 7.69 -3.51 11.90
C PHE A 25 9.15 -3.05 11.82
N PRO A 26 9.90 -3.06 12.94
CA PRO A 26 11.34 -2.76 12.92
C PRO A 26 12.11 -3.76 12.05
N GLU A 27 13.01 -3.29 11.19
CA GLU A 27 13.74 -4.13 10.23
C GLU A 27 14.43 -5.34 10.87
N LYS A 28 14.97 -5.19 12.09
CA LYS A 28 15.59 -6.27 12.87
C LYS A 28 14.67 -7.47 13.14
N ASN A 29 13.35 -7.29 13.08
CA ASN A 29 12.35 -8.34 13.30
C ASN A 29 11.98 -9.11 12.02
N ARG A 30 12.54 -8.76 10.86
CA ARG A 30 12.19 -9.36 9.56
C ARG A 30 12.29 -10.89 9.56
N ALA A 31 13.42 -11.44 10.01
CA ALA A 31 13.64 -12.88 10.01
C ALA A 31 12.65 -13.60 10.92
N ALA A 32 12.46 -13.10 12.15
CA ALA A 32 11.52 -13.66 13.11
C ALA A 32 10.07 -13.66 12.60
N LEU A 33 9.65 -12.61 11.89
CA LEU A 33 8.31 -12.54 11.29
C LEU A 33 8.15 -13.50 10.10
N ALA A 34 9.15 -13.61 9.24
CA ALA A 34 9.12 -14.56 8.13
C ALA A 34 9.04 -16.01 8.64
N ASP A 35 9.83 -16.36 9.65
CA ASP A 35 9.81 -17.68 10.27
C ASP A 35 8.48 -17.97 10.98
N LEU A 36 7.87 -16.95 11.59
CA LEU A 36 6.55 -17.10 12.23
C LEU A 36 5.46 -17.32 11.18
N ALA A 37 5.47 -16.54 10.09
CA ALA A 37 4.51 -16.68 9.01
C ALA A 37 4.62 -18.08 8.35
N GLN A 38 5.84 -18.53 8.07
CA GLN A 38 6.09 -19.87 7.55
C GLN A 38 5.58 -20.97 8.49
N ARG A 39 5.86 -20.86 9.81
CA ARG A 39 5.37 -21.83 10.80
C ARG A 39 3.85 -21.87 10.94
N ARG A 40 3.15 -20.82 10.52
CA ARG A 40 1.70 -20.71 10.56
C ARG A 40 1.05 -20.92 9.19
N ASP A 41 1.83 -21.26 8.17
CA ASP A 41 1.36 -21.41 6.79
C ASP A 41 0.66 -20.15 6.26
N ILE A 42 1.24 -18.98 6.57
CA ILE A 42 0.74 -17.67 6.14
C ILE A 42 1.71 -17.10 5.11
N GLU A 43 1.18 -16.67 3.97
CA GLU A 43 1.96 -15.95 2.96
C GLU A 43 2.49 -14.62 3.52
N PHE A 44 3.79 -14.38 3.33
CA PHE A 44 4.46 -13.17 3.80
C PHE A 44 5.28 -12.54 2.68
N ALA A 45 5.07 -11.24 2.46
CA ALA A 45 5.79 -10.46 1.47
C ALA A 45 6.25 -9.13 2.07
N LEU A 46 7.50 -8.75 1.78
CA LEU A 46 7.97 -7.39 2.03
C LEU A 46 7.56 -6.46 0.90
N LEU A 47 6.75 -5.45 1.22
CA LEU A 47 6.30 -4.47 0.24
C LEU A 47 7.22 -3.26 0.13
N GLY A 48 8.01 -2.95 1.17
CA GLY A 48 8.90 -1.79 1.18
C GLY A 48 9.14 -1.22 2.57
N THR A 49 9.43 0.07 2.65
CA THR A 49 9.73 0.81 3.88
C THR A 49 8.76 1.97 4.08
N VAL A 50 8.72 2.49 5.30
CA VAL A 50 7.93 3.68 5.68
C VAL A 50 8.85 4.87 5.93
N GLY A 51 8.35 6.08 5.66
CA GLY A 51 9.08 7.34 5.86
C GLY A 51 8.88 8.30 4.69
N GLY A 52 9.52 9.47 4.77
CA GLY A 52 9.40 10.52 3.75
C GLY A 52 8.03 11.20 3.71
N GLY A 53 7.84 12.07 2.72
CA GLY A 53 6.59 12.80 2.49
C GLY A 53 5.76 12.27 1.32
N ASP A 54 6.29 11.32 0.55
CA ASP A 54 5.65 10.82 -0.67
C ASP A 54 5.21 9.37 -0.50
N PHE A 55 4.02 9.07 -1.01
CA PHE A 55 3.53 7.73 -1.22
C PHE A 55 3.96 7.26 -2.62
N VAL A 56 4.87 6.28 -2.65
CA VAL A 56 5.45 5.77 -3.91
C VAL A 56 5.10 4.30 -4.09
N ILE A 57 4.59 3.93 -5.28
CA ILE A 57 4.39 2.54 -5.70
C ILE A 57 5.15 2.30 -7.00
N ASN A 58 6.02 1.30 -6.98
CA ASN A 58 6.68 0.74 -8.15
C ASN A 58 6.04 -0.62 -8.47
N VAL A 59 5.80 -0.88 -9.76
CA VAL A 59 5.33 -2.16 -10.27
C VAL A 59 6.33 -2.69 -11.29
N ASN A 60 6.87 -3.88 -11.06
CA ASN A 60 7.89 -4.53 -11.91
C ASN A 60 9.08 -3.60 -12.19
N GLY A 61 9.62 -3.01 -11.11
CA GLY A 61 10.74 -2.06 -11.16
C GLY A 61 10.45 -0.68 -11.78
N ARG A 62 9.20 -0.38 -12.18
CA ARG A 62 8.84 0.93 -12.76
C ARG A 62 7.91 1.72 -11.85
N GLU A 63 8.17 3.01 -11.67
CA GLU A 63 7.29 3.90 -10.92
C GLU A 63 5.89 3.92 -11.55
N PHE A 64 4.88 3.81 -10.70
CA PHE A 64 3.47 3.81 -11.11
C PHE A 64 2.67 4.92 -10.42
N ILE A 65 2.86 5.10 -9.11
CA ILE A 65 2.25 6.18 -8.33
C ILE A 65 3.35 6.88 -7.55
N ARG A 66 3.34 8.21 -7.58
CA ARG A 66 4.09 9.07 -6.67
C ARG A 66 3.21 10.26 -6.36
N GLU A 67 2.81 10.40 -5.10
CA GLU A 67 2.06 11.57 -4.65
C GLU A 67 2.47 11.98 -3.25
N ASN A 68 2.37 13.27 -2.95
CA ASN A 68 2.63 13.75 -1.59
C ASN A 68 1.53 13.28 -0.64
N ILE A 69 1.91 12.72 0.51
CA ILE A 69 0.98 12.20 1.52
C ILE A 69 0.03 13.31 2.01
N SER A 70 0.50 14.56 2.10
CA SER A 70 -0.32 15.69 2.54
C SER A 70 -1.43 15.99 1.52
N VAL A 71 -1.12 15.89 0.23
CA VAL A 71 -2.12 16.05 -0.85
C VAL A 71 -3.16 14.94 -0.78
N LEU A 72 -2.71 13.68 -0.67
CA LEU A 72 -3.62 12.53 -0.53
C LEU A 72 -4.53 12.68 0.70
N GLN A 73 -3.98 13.15 1.82
CA GLN A 73 -4.74 13.41 3.05
C GLN A 73 -5.81 14.49 2.85
N ILE A 74 -5.47 15.59 2.18
CA ILE A 74 -6.39 16.69 1.90
C ILE A 74 -7.54 16.21 1.01
N LEU A 75 -7.22 15.51 -0.09
CA LEU A 75 -8.22 14.95 -1.01
C LEU A 75 -9.18 14.02 -0.26
N TRP A 76 -8.66 13.09 0.53
CA TRP A 76 -9.48 12.16 1.29
C TRP A 76 -10.37 12.87 2.31
N LYS A 77 -9.84 13.85 3.06
CA LYS A 77 -10.59 14.61 4.07
C LYS A 77 -11.73 15.44 3.46
N ASN A 78 -11.53 15.97 2.27
CA ASN A 78 -12.48 16.90 1.66
C ASN A 78 -13.45 16.24 0.68
N ALA A 79 -13.22 14.99 0.27
CA ALA A 79 -13.95 14.30 -0.79
C ALA A 79 -15.48 14.38 -0.64
N LEU A 80 -16.02 14.08 0.54
CA LEU A 80 -17.47 14.12 0.78
C LEU A 80 -18.04 15.54 0.74
N GLY A 81 -17.32 16.51 1.32
CA GLY A 81 -17.77 17.90 1.36
C GLY A 81 -17.75 18.55 -0.02
N GLU A 82 -16.74 18.24 -0.84
CA GLU A 82 -16.67 18.70 -2.23
C GLU A 82 -17.75 18.06 -3.09
N TYR A 83 -17.98 16.76 -2.94
CA TYR A 83 -19.06 16.06 -3.64
C TYR A 83 -20.43 16.67 -3.33
N ALA A 84 -20.73 16.92 -2.05
CA ALA A 84 -22.00 17.53 -1.64
C ALA A 84 -22.21 18.95 -2.20
N ARG A 85 -21.13 19.71 -2.41
CA ARG A 85 -21.20 21.06 -3.00
C ARG A 85 -21.43 21.06 -4.52
N GLN A 86 -21.08 19.98 -5.21
CA GLN A 86 -21.26 19.88 -6.67
C GLN A 86 -22.70 19.58 -7.08
N ILE A 87 -23.50 19.05 -6.15
CA ILE A 87 -24.88 18.61 -6.38
C ILE A 87 -25.94 19.60 -5.83
N ALA A 88 -25.49 20.73 -5.28
CA ALA A 88 -26.33 21.82 -4.76
C ALA A 88 -26.31 23.01 -5.73
#